data_AF-A0A972X862-F1
#
_entry.id   AF-A0A972X862-F1
#
_cell.length_a   1.000
_cell.length_b   1.000
_cell.length_c   1.000
_cell.angle_alpha   90.00
_cell.angle_beta   90.00
_cell.angle_gamma   90.00
#
_symmetry.space_group_name_H-M   'P 1'
#
loop_
_entity.id
_entity.type
_entity.pdbx_description
1 polymer ?
#
loop_
_entity_poly.entity_id
_entity_poly.type
_entity_poly.pdbx_seq_one_letter_code
_entity_poly.pdbx_strand_id
1 'polypeptide(L)' 'KRPPKFSTRQVNGCMLCGRPRAVYRKFGTCRICFRKLADQGLIPGVRKASW' A
#
# COMPACT_ATOMS: atom_id res chain seq x y z
N LYS A 1 17.30 -7.52 4.26
CA LYS A 1 17.16 -7.87 2.81
C LYS A 1 18.38 -7.30 2.09
N ARG A 2 19.06 -8.09 1.26
CA ARG A 2 20.18 -7.57 0.45
C ARG A 2 19.64 -6.54 -0.55
N PRO A 3 20.30 -5.38 -0.72
CA PRO A 3 19.91 -4.41 -1.73
C PRO A 3 20.09 -5.03 -3.13
N PRO A 4 19.20 -4.75 -4.09
CA PRO A 4 19.34 -5.26 -5.45
C PRO A 4 20.58 -4.66 -6.13
N LYS A 5 21.22 -5.44 -7.02
CA LYS A 5 22.39 -5.00 -7.83
C LYS A 5 22.12 -3.74 -8.66
N PHE A 6 20.87 -3.55 -9.10
CA PHE A 6 20.45 -2.42 -9.91
C PHE A 6 19.24 -1.74 -9.26
N SER A 7 19.22 -0.40 -9.26
CA SER A 7 18.12 0.41 -8.69
C SER A 7 16.78 0.11 -9.34
N THR A 8 16.76 -0.16 -10.65
CA THR A 8 15.55 -0.50 -11.42
C THR A 8 14.84 -1.76 -10.92
N ARG A 9 15.53 -2.66 -10.19
CA ARG A 9 14.93 -3.89 -9.65
C ARG A 9 14.18 -3.67 -8.34
N GLN A 10 14.14 -2.46 -7.79
CA GLN A 10 13.34 -2.16 -6.61
C GLN A 10 11.85 -2.22 -6.94
N VAL A 11 11.14 -3.09 -6.24
CA VAL A 11 9.68 -3.26 -6.37
C VAL A 11 9.01 -2.93 -5.06
N ASN A 12 7.95 -2.11 -5.15
CA ASN A 12 7.14 -1.74 -4.00
C ASN A 12 6.17 -2.88 -3.68
N GLY A 13 6.32 -3.47 -2.50
CA GLY A 13 5.37 -4.42 -1.93
C GLY A 13 4.49 -3.75 -0.88
N CYS A 14 3.32 -4.31 -0.63
CA CYS A 14 2.52 -3.93 0.53
C CYS A 14 3.27 -4.26 1.83
N MET A 15 3.38 -3.31 2.74
CA MET A 15 4.07 -3.49 4.02
C MET A 15 3.36 -4.47 4.96
N LEU A 16 2.05 -4.67 4.79
CA LEU A 16 1.23 -5.52 5.68
C LEU A 16 1.12 -6.97 5.19
N CYS A 17 0.90 -7.17 3.89
CA CYS A 17 0.67 -8.50 3.32
C CYS A 17 1.66 -8.92 2.24
N GLY A 18 2.67 -8.09 1.92
CA GLY A 18 3.70 -8.42 0.93
C GLY A 18 3.24 -8.41 -0.53
N ARG A 19 2.00 -7.98 -0.82
CA ARG A 19 1.45 -8.03 -2.18
C ARG A 19 2.30 -7.19 -3.17
N PRO A 20 2.71 -7.74 -4.32
CA PRO A 20 3.68 -7.09 -5.22
C PRO A 20 3.06 -6.06 -6.18
N ARG A 21 1.73 -5.99 -6.27
CA ARG A 21 1.00 -5.15 -7.24
C ARG A 21 -0.11 -4.38 -6.57
N ALA A 22 -0.53 -3.29 -7.23
CA ALA A 22 -1.59 -2.38 -6.78
C ALA A 22 -1.32 -1.87 -5.35
N VAL A 23 -0.11 -1.33 -5.16
CA VAL A 23 0.37 -0.73 -3.91
C VAL A 23 0.32 0.79 -4.06
N TYR A 24 -0.35 1.46 -3.13
CA TYR A 24 -0.36 2.91 -3.08
C TYR A 24 0.94 3.43 -2.48
N ARG A 25 1.72 4.20 -3.24
CA ARG A 25 3.03 4.73 -2.79
C ARG A 25 2.92 5.58 -1.52
N LYS A 26 1.89 6.43 -1.42
CA LYS A 26 1.66 7.30 -0.25
C LYS A 26 1.43 6.52 1.04
N PHE A 27 0.73 5.38 0.96
CA PHE A 27 0.31 4.61 2.14
C PHE A 27 1.13 3.34 2.36
N GLY A 28 1.94 2.90 1.39
CA GLY A 28 2.70 1.65 1.46
C GLY A 28 1.83 0.38 1.54
N THR A 29 0.53 0.48 1.27
CA THR A 29 -0.44 -0.62 1.40
C THR A 29 -1.02 -1.00 0.04
N CYS A 30 -1.42 -2.28 -0.10
CA CYS A 30 -2.15 -2.72 -1.29
C CYS A 30 -3.61 -2.26 -1.24
N ARG A 31 -4.28 -2.26 -2.39
CA ARG A 31 -5.71 -1.90 -2.51
C ARG A 31 -6.65 -2.60 -1.53
N ILE A 32 -6.36 -3.84 -1.13
CA ILE A 32 -7.21 -4.62 -0.21
C ILE A 32 -7.00 -4.16 1.23
N CYS A 33 -5.74 -4.11 1.68
CA CYS A 33 -5.40 -3.63 3.02
C CYS A 33 -5.84 -2.18 3.19
N PHE A 34 -5.62 -1.34 2.19
CA PHE A 34 -6.08 0.04 2.19
C PHE A 34 -7.60 0.13 2.41
N ARG A 35 -8.39 -0.65 1.65
CA ARG A 35 -9.85 -0.67 1.82
C ARG A 35 -10.26 -1.12 3.22
N LYS A 36 -9.66 -2.18 3.75
CA LYS A 36 -9.98 -2.70 5.10
C LYS A 36 -9.66 -1.65 6.18
N LEU A 37 -8.49 -1.02 6.11
CA LEU A 37 -8.06 -0.01 7.08
C LEU A 37 -8.89 1.27 6.97
N ALA A 38 -9.25 1.69 5.76
CA ALA A 38 -10.12 2.84 5.54
C ALA A 38 -11.54 2.60 6.07
N ASP A 39 -12.09 1.40 5.87
CA ASP A 39 -13.41 1.03 6.38
C ASP A 39 -13.42 0.91 7.92
N GLN A 40 -12.30 0.49 8.52
CA GLN A 40 -12.07 0.49 9.97
C GLN A 40 -11.77 1.89 10.54
N GLY A 41 -11.60 2.92 9.72
CA GLY A 41 -11.24 4.28 10.17
C GLY A 41 -9.80 4.42 10.67
N LEU A 42 -8.92 3.45 10.40
CA LEU A 42 -7.51 3.47 10.83
C LEU A 42 -6.64 4.39 9.97
N ILE A 43 -7.12 4.80 8.80
CA ILE A 43 -6.43 5.76 7.93
C ILE A 43 -7.04 7.15 8.16
N PRO A 44 -6.31 8.09 8.79
CA PRO A 44 -6.84 9.41 9.09
C PRO A 44 -7.15 10.19 7.80
N GLY A 45 -8.27 10.91 7.81
CA GLY A 45 -8.69 11.77 6.71
C GLY A 45 -9.26 11.04 5.49
N VAL A 46 -9.38 9.71 5.51
CA VAL A 46 -10.02 8.95 4.43
C VAL A 46 -11.49 8.75 4.77
N ARG A 47 -12.38 9.28 3.92
CA ARG A 47 -13.82 9.02 3.94
C ARG A 47 -14.24 8.39 2.61
N LYS A 48 -15.31 7.58 2.61
CA LYS A 48 -15.96 7.14 1.36
C LYS A 48 -16.38 8.39 0.58
N ALA A 49 -15.92 8.49 -0.66
CA ALA A 49 -16.30 9.56 -1.56
C ALA A 49 -17.74 9.30 -2.05
N SER A 50 -18.57 10.33 -1.96
CA SER A 50 -19.94 10.36 -2.48
C SER A 50 -20.10 11.72 -3.13
N TRP A 51 -20.41 11.71 -4.42
CA TRP A 51 -20.76 12.88 -5.21
C TRP A 51 -22.14 12.67 -5.80
#